data_AF-A0A9R0I7Z6-F1
#
_entry.id   AF-A0A9R0I7Z6-F1
#
_cell.length_a   1.000
_cell.length_b   1.000
_cell.length_c   1.000
_cell.angle_alpha   90.00
_cell.angle_beta   90.00
_cell.angle_gamma   90.00
#
_symmetry.space_group_name_H-M   'P 1'
#
loop_
_entity.id
_entity.type
_entity.pdbx_description
1 polymer ?
#
loop_
_entity_poly.entity_id
_entity_poly.type
_entity_poly.pdbx_seq_one_letter_code
_entity_poly.pdbx_strand_id
1 'polypeptide(L)'
;MASFYLRGPATLRNFSLSASSNGAPSTTQQIGPVVLELPLNKIRRPLMRTRANDQHKVHELMDSIKEIGLQVPIDVLEVDGVYYGFSGCHRYEAHEQLGLPTIRCKIRRGTKETLRHHLR
;
A
#
# COMPACT_ATOMS: atom_id res chain seq x y z
N MET A 1 -7.49 2.27 -55.85
CA MET A 1 -7.62 3.55 -55.13
C MET A 1 -6.61 3.59 -54.00
N ALA A 2 -5.67 4.54 -54.02
CA ALA A 2 -5.16 5.23 -52.83
C ALA A 2 -4.01 6.14 -53.26
N SER A 3 -4.34 7.42 -53.45
CA SER A 3 -3.38 8.50 -53.61
C SER A 3 -2.48 8.60 -52.39
N PHE A 4 -1.19 8.73 -52.67
CA PHE A 4 -0.22 9.45 -51.86
C PHE A 4 -0.71 10.88 -51.61
N TYR A 5 -0.68 11.34 -50.35
CA TYR A 5 -0.41 12.73 -50.02
C TYR A 5 0.52 12.84 -48.79
N LEU A 6 1.32 13.88 -48.89
CA LEU A 6 2.60 14.18 -48.27
C LEU A 6 2.45 14.94 -46.92
N ARG A 7 3.47 14.81 -46.05
CA ARG A 7 4.22 15.93 -45.40
C ARG A 7 3.67 16.59 -44.12
N GLY A 8 4.49 16.57 -43.05
CA GLY A 8 4.39 17.39 -41.81
C GLY A 8 4.62 18.90 -42.05
N PRO A 9 4.79 19.79 -41.03
CA PRO A 9 5.57 19.66 -39.77
C PRO A 9 4.74 20.04 -38.50
N ALA A 10 5.07 19.62 -37.27
CA ALA A 10 6.11 20.07 -36.34
C ALA A 10 6.13 21.59 -36.00
N THR A 11 5.89 21.89 -34.70
CA THR A 11 6.41 23.03 -33.90
C THR A 11 5.83 24.43 -34.22
N LEU A 12 5.43 25.33 -33.31
CA LEU A 12 5.75 25.65 -31.92
C LEU A 12 4.52 26.33 -31.26
N ARG A 13 3.98 25.81 -30.15
CA ARG A 13 3.23 26.66 -29.20
C ARG A 13 4.21 27.10 -28.13
N ASN A 14 4.67 28.34 -28.26
CA ASN A 14 5.49 29.05 -27.29
C ASN A 14 4.62 29.40 -26.08
N PHE A 15 4.65 28.59 -25.03
CA PHE A 15 4.25 29.03 -23.71
C PHE A 15 5.52 29.35 -22.92
N SER A 16 5.76 30.66 -22.79
CA SER A 16 6.79 31.24 -21.95
C SER A 16 6.51 30.83 -20.49
N LEU A 17 7.26 29.86 -19.98
CA LEU A 17 7.28 29.55 -18.56
C LEU A 17 8.19 30.57 -17.87
N SER A 18 7.59 31.45 -17.07
CA SER A 18 8.33 32.26 -16.10
C SER A 18 9.12 31.34 -15.17
N ALA A 19 10.44 31.47 -15.19
CA ALA A 19 11.31 30.93 -14.17
C ALA A 19 11.03 31.66 -12.85
N SER A 20 10.48 30.94 -11.88
CA SER A 20 10.48 31.39 -10.48
C SER A 20 11.33 30.42 -9.69
N SER A 21 12.58 30.83 -9.48
CA SER A 21 13.52 30.30 -8.52
C SER A 21 12.92 30.41 -7.11
N ASN A 22 12.75 29.29 -6.41
CA ASN A 22 12.77 29.22 -4.96
C ASN A 22 13.16 27.80 -4.54
N GLY A 23 14.31 27.69 -3.89
CA GLY A 23 14.80 26.46 -3.31
C GLY A 23 13.96 26.02 -2.11
N ALA A 24 13.62 24.74 -2.10
CA ALA A 24 13.45 23.92 -0.91
C ALA A 24 13.49 22.45 -1.35
N PRO A 25 14.25 21.54 -0.70
CA PRO A 25 13.95 20.13 -0.77
C PRO A 25 12.70 19.90 0.08
N SER A 26 11.54 20.32 -0.43
CA SER A 26 10.27 19.90 0.12
C SER A 26 10.23 18.40 -0.02
N THR A 27 10.39 17.71 1.11
CA THR A 27 10.07 16.29 1.26
C THR A 27 8.70 16.12 0.62
N THR A 28 8.69 15.59 -0.60
CA THR A 28 7.46 15.30 -1.32
C THR A 28 6.73 14.28 -0.48
N GLN A 29 5.83 14.76 0.38
CA GLN A 29 4.86 13.93 1.06
C GLN A 29 4.09 13.26 -0.06
N GLN A 30 4.46 12.01 -0.35
CA GLN A 30 3.75 11.17 -1.27
C GLN A 30 2.36 10.97 -0.65
N ILE A 31 1.37 11.73 -1.13
CA ILE A 31 -0.04 11.68 -0.69
C ILE A 31 -0.75 10.44 -1.25
N GLY A 32 0.00 9.48 -1.82
CA GLY A 32 -0.48 8.19 -2.28
C GLY A 32 -0.34 7.11 -1.21
N PRO A 33 -1.16 6.04 -1.27
CA PRO A 33 -0.96 4.87 -0.43
C PRO A 33 0.40 4.23 -0.74
N VAL A 34 1.31 4.27 0.23
CA VAL A 34 2.68 3.75 0.07
C VAL A 34 2.68 2.27 0.43
N VAL A 35 3.20 1.42 -0.46
CA VAL A 35 3.44 0.01 -0.15
C VAL A 35 4.81 -0.12 0.48
N LEU A 36 4.88 -0.48 1.75
CA LEU A 36 6.10 -0.69 2.51
C LEU A 36 6.05 -2.04 3.22
N GLU A 37 7.22 -2.61 3.48
CA GLU A 37 7.35 -3.78 4.35
C GLU A 37 7.38 -3.32 5.80
N LEU A 38 6.37 -3.72 6.56
CA LEU A 38 6.27 -3.41 7.98
C LEU A 38 6.53 -4.67 8.81
N PRO A 39 7.23 -4.55 9.95
CA PRO A 39 7.38 -5.68 10.85
C PRO A 39 6.05 -6.02 11.52
N LEU A 40 5.74 -7.31 11.67
CA LEU A 40 4.49 -7.78 12.31
C LEU A 40 4.30 -7.14 13.68
N ASN A 41 5.38 -7.01 14.46
CA ASN A 41 5.40 -6.43 15.80
C ASN A 41 4.92 -4.96 15.87
N LYS A 42 4.98 -4.21 14.77
CA LYS A 42 4.52 -2.81 14.73
C LYS A 42 3.03 -2.67 14.41
N ILE A 43 2.40 -3.72 13.89
CA ILE A 43 1.01 -3.70 13.45
C ILE A 43 0.12 -4.04 14.64
N ARG A 44 -0.62 -3.04 15.15
CA ARG A 44 -1.62 -3.24 16.19
C ARG A 44 -2.92 -3.73 15.57
N ARG A 45 -3.37 -4.91 16.00
CA ARG A 45 -4.65 -5.49 15.59
C ARG A 45 -5.58 -5.62 16.79
N PRO A 46 -6.38 -4.58 17.10
CA PRO A 46 -7.28 -4.61 18.23
C PRO A 46 -8.38 -5.69 18.13
N LEU A 47 -8.65 -6.22 16.92
CA LEU A 47 -9.71 -7.20 16.67
C LEU A 47 -9.21 -8.64 16.44
N MET A 48 -7.94 -8.94 16.69
CA MET A 48 -7.38 -10.30 16.48
C MET A 48 -8.10 -11.39 17.27
N ARG A 49 -8.70 -11.07 18.42
CA ARG A 49 -9.30 -12.05 19.34
C ARG A 49 -10.68 -12.58 18.91
N THR A 50 -11.39 -11.88 18.03
CA THR A 50 -12.81 -12.16 17.79
C THR A 50 -13.10 -12.83 16.45
N ARG A 51 -12.15 -12.83 15.50
CA ARG A 51 -12.33 -13.51 14.22
C ARG A 51 -11.72 -14.91 14.26
N ALA A 52 -12.58 -15.92 14.14
CA ALA A 52 -12.15 -17.27 13.80
C ALA A 52 -11.50 -17.24 12.41
N ASN A 53 -10.22 -17.64 12.34
CA ASN A 53 -9.52 -17.82 11.08
C ASN A 53 -9.71 -19.27 10.61
N ASP A 54 -10.03 -19.44 9.33
CA ASP A 54 -10.10 -20.74 8.67
C ASP A 54 -8.69 -21.31 8.52
N GLN A 55 -8.36 -22.35 9.28
CA GLN A 55 -7.03 -22.98 9.25
C GLN A 55 -6.67 -23.55 7.87
N HIS A 56 -7.65 -24.04 7.12
CA HIS A 56 -7.42 -24.54 5.75
C HIS A 56 -6.87 -23.44 4.84
N LYS A 57 -7.51 -22.27 4.82
CA LYS A 57 -7.05 -21.12 4.02
C LYS A 57 -5.71 -20.58 4.49
N VAL A 58 -5.45 -20.61 5.79
CA VAL A 58 -4.15 -20.20 6.35
C VAL A 58 -3.04 -21.13 5.84
N HIS A 59 -3.28 -22.44 5.80
CA HIS A 59 -2.33 -23.40 5.27
C HIS A 59 -2.08 -23.22 3.77
N GLU A 60 -3.13 -23.03 2.96
CA GLU A 60 -3.00 -22.74 1.53
C GLU A 60 -2.23 -21.43 1.27
N LEU A 61 -2.53 -20.39 2.05
CA LEU A 61 -1.78 -19.12 1.99
C LEU A 61 -0.34 -19.30 2.43
N MET A 62 -0.08 -20.11 3.45
CA MET A 62 1.26 -20.39 3.93
C MET A 62 2.11 -21.04 2.83
N ASP A 63 1.55 -22.03 2.13
CA ASP A 63 2.24 -22.69 1.02
C ASP A 63 2.52 -21.72 -0.15
N SER A 64 1.50 -20.93 -0.52
CA SER A 64 1.66 -19.86 -1.52
C SER A 64 2.72 -18.84 -1.12
N ILE A 65 2.74 -18.41 0.15
CA ILE A 65 3.72 -17.43 0.64
C ILE A 65 5.14 -18.03 0.63
N LYS A 66 5.31 -19.34 0.89
CA LYS A 66 6.61 -20.00 0.79
C LYS A 66 7.12 -20.06 -0.65
N GLU A 67 6.24 -20.32 -1.61
CA GLU A 67 6.63 -20.50 -3.02
C GLU A 67 6.84 -19.15 -3.75
N ILE A 68 5.85 -18.26 -3.66
CA ILE A 68 5.80 -17.01 -4.45
C ILE A 68 5.88 -15.73 -3.60
N GLY A 69 5.78 -15.85 -2.28
CA GLY A 69 5.69 -14.71 -1.37
C GLY A 69 4.30 -14.07 -1.31
N LEU A 70 4.17 -13.03 -0.48
CA LEU A 70 2.90 -12.29 -0.38
C LEU A 70 2.69 -11.40 -1.60
N GLN A 71 1.86 -11.86 -2.53
CA GLN A 71 1.51 -11.10 -3.74
C GLN A 71 0.62 -9.89 -3.43
N VAL A 72 -0.40 -10.08 -2.58
CA VAL A 72 -1.37 -9.03 -2.26
C VAL A 72 -1.03 -8.41 -0.89
N PRO A 73 -0.65 -7.12 -0.83
CA PRO A 73 -0.33 -6.47 0.44
C PRO A 73 -1.57 -6.34 1.32
N ILE A 74 -1.36 -6.24 2.64
CA ILE A 74 -2.44 -5.94 3.59
C ILE A 74 -2.65 -4.43 3.70
N ASP A 75 -3.89 -3.99 3.82
CA ASP A 75 -4.18 -2.58 4.10
C ASP A 75 -3.97 -2.29 5.58
N VAL A 76 -3.14 -1.28 5.85
CA VAL A 76 -2.79 -0.80 7.17
C VAL A 76 -3.10 0.69 7.25
N LEU A 77 -3.78 1.09 8.32
CA LEU A 77 -4.08 2.47 8.62
C LEU A 77 -3.03 3.02 9.58
N GLU A 78 -2.28 4.04 9.15
CA GLU A 78 -1.38 4.78 10.01
C GLU A 78 -2.13 5.95 10.66
N VAL A 79 -2.11 6.00 11.98
CA VAL A 79 -2.73 7.06 12.78
C VAL A 79 -1.75 7.45 13.88
N ASP A 80 -1.30 8.71 13.90
CA ASP A 80 -0.43 9.25 14.95
C ASP A 80 0.90 8.46 15.10
N GLY A 81 1.42 7.90 13.99
CA GLY A 81 2.62 7.05 14.00
C GLY A 81 2.39 5.61 14.46
N VAL A 82 1.13 5.21 14.69
CA VAL A 82 0.73 3.84 15.03
C VAL A 82 0.07 3.17 13.82
N TYR A 83 0.51 1.95 13.51
CA TYR A 83 -0.02 1.15 12.41
C TYR A 83 -1.14 0.23 12.90
N TYR A 84 -2.34 0.40 12.35
CA TYR A 84 -3.51 -0.41 12.67
C TYR A 84 -3.89 -1.31 11.50
N GLY A 85 -3.90 -2.63 11.74
CA GLY A 85 -4.30 -3.63 10.76
C GLY A 85 -5.73 -4.11 11.00
N PHE A 86 -6.62 -3.84 10.05
CA PHE A 86 -8.03 -4.30 10.10
C PHE A 86 -8.33 -5.41 9.09
N SER A 87 -7.53 -5.53 8.03
CA SER A 87 -7.74 -6.48 6.93
C SER A 87 -6.68 -7.60 6.92
N GLY A 88 -7.03 -8.73 6.31
CA GLY A 88 -6.09 -9.83 6.07
C GLY A 88 -5.67 -10.57 7.34
N CYS A 89 -6.62 -11.03 8.15
CA CYS A 89 -6.35 -11.90 9.31
C CYS A 89 -5.66 -13.20 8.91
N HIS A 90 -6.17 -13.92 7.91
CA HIS A 90 -5.57 -15.17 7.44
C HIS A 90 -4.13 -14.98 6.89
N ARG A 91 -3.89 -13.89 6.15
CA ARG A 91 -2.56 -13.56 5.60
C ARG A 91 -1.55 -13.28 6.71
N TYR A 92 -1.97 -12.51 7.72
CA TYR A 92 -1.16 -12.19 8.87
C TYR A 92 -0.85 -13.44 9.69
N GLU A 93 -1.85 -14.30 9.94
CA GLU A 93 -1.66 -15.57 10.66
C GLU A 93 -0.71 -16.50 9.91
N ALA A 94 -0.80 -16.58 8.58
CA ALA A 94 0.16 -17.35 7.79
C ALA A 94 1.60 -16.81 7.94
N HIS A 95 1.80 -15.49 7.98
CA HIS A 95 3.13 -14.90 8.24
C HIS A 95 3.60 -15.15 9.67
N GLU A 96 2.68 -15.11 10.65
CA GLU A 96 2.97 -15.38 12.06
C GLU A 96 3.38 -16.85 12.27
N GLN A 97 2.66 -17.81 11.67
CA GLN A 97 3.01 -19.23 11.71
C GLN A 97 4.33 -19.53 10.98
N LEU A 98 4.63 -18.81 9.90
CA LEU A 98 5.91 -18.91 9.21
C LEU A 98 7.07 -18.26 9.96
N GLY A 99 6.80 -17.45 10.99
CA GLY A 99 7.82 -16.70 11.71
C GLY A 99 8.48 -15.60 10.87
N LEU A 100 7.77 -15.06 9.86
CA LEU A 100 8.32 -13.99 9.02
C LEU A 100 8.33 -12.67 9.79
N PRO A 101 9.47 -11.97 9.91
CA PRO A 101 9.55 -10.74 10.71
C PRO A 101 8.80 -9.57 10.06
N THR A 102 8.68 -9.56 8.73
CA THR A 102 8.11 -8.47 7.92
C THR A 102 6.96 -8.96 7.05
N ILE A 103 6.04 -8.03 6.74
CA ILE A 103 4.90 -8.27 5.86
C ILE A 103 4.66 -7.05 4.97
N ARG A 104 4.34 -7.29 3.69
CA ARG A 104 4.02 -6.22 2.74
C ARG A 104 2.68 -5.58 3.09
N CYS A 105 2.73 -4.28 3.37
CA CYS A 105 1.59 -3.48 3.79
C CYS A 105 1.40 -2.29 2.88
N LYS A 106 0.16 -2.03 2.49
CA LYS A 106 -0.27 -0.79 1.88
C LYS A 106 -0.69 0.16 2.99
N ILE A 107 0.16 1.15 3.26
CA ILE A 107 -0.06 2.12 4.33
C ILE A 107 -0.92 3.25 3.80
N ARG A 108 -2.02 3.51 4.50
CA ARG A 108 -2.89 4.66 4.29
C ARG A 108 -2.83 5.55 5.52
N ARG A 109 -2.58 6.84 5.32
CA ARG A 109 -2.64 7.83 6.40
C ARG A 109 -4.10 8.13 6.71
N GLY A 110 -4.48 8.01 7.97
CA GLY A 110 -5.84 8.30 8.46
C GLY A 110 -5.84 9.18 9.68
N THR A 111 -7.01 9.72 10.03
CA THR A 111 -7.22 10.45 11.29
C THR A 111 -7.78 9.52 12.36
N LYS A 112 -7.78 9.98 13.62
CA LYS A 112 -8.42 9.25 14.73
C LYS A 112 -9.91 8.97 14.47
N GLU A 113 -10.57 9.80 13.69
CA GLU A 113 -11.96 9.57 13.26
C GLU A 113 -12.07 8.36 12.34
N THR A 114 -11.19 8.23 11.34
CA THR A 114 -11.13 7.05 10.46
C THR A 114 -10.90 5.77 11.27
N LEU A 115 -10.03 5.83 12.29
CA LEU A 115 -9.79 4.71 13.19
C LEU A 115 -11.06 4.31 13.96
N ARG A 116 -11.76 5.30 14.55
CA ARG A 116 -13.01 5.07 15.26
C ARG A 116 -14.08 4.46 14.37
N HIS A 117 -14.17 4.87 13.11
CA HIS A 117 -15.08 4.26 12.14
C HIS A 117 -14.78 2.78 11.87
N HIS A 118 -13.50 2.36 11.88
CA HIS A 118 -13.11 0.97 11.65
C HIS A 118 -13.21 0.08 12.91
N LEU A 119 -13.26 0.70 14.10
CA LEU A 119 -13.40 0.03 15.39
C LEU A 119 -14.85 -0.09 15.88
N ARG A 120 -15.80 0.54 15.18
CA ARG A 120 -17.21 0.59 15.57
C ARG A 120 -17.95 -0.70 15.24
#